data_AF-A0AAV0LXL2-F1
#
_entry.id   AF-A0AAV0LXL2-F1
#
_cell.length_a   1.000
_cell.length_b   1.000
_cell.length_c   1.000
_cell.angle_alpha   90.00
_cell.angle_beta   90.00
_cell.angle_gamma   90.00
#
_symmetry.space_group_name_H-M   'P 1'
#
loop_
_entity.id
_entity.type
_entity.pdbx_description
1 polymer ?
#
loop_
_entity_poly.entity_id
_entity_poly.type
_entity_poly.pdbx_seq_one_letter_code
_entity_poly.pdbx_strand_id
1 'polypeptide(L)'
;MGSVAAAAAMDAHMVFVYGSLMADEVVHVLLNRVPQSSSAILNNYHRCGIKGRVYPAIIPMEDKSVEGRVLCEITQPELEILDTFEAVEYERHTVEVSLPEEQKVQVNAYVWGNKDDPELYGEWDFEEWKKSHMSDFVKMTAEFMEEVQQPDSKTRIASKDGFTSPIMNEPATPAAVAMDGGSNDGHKVFVYGSLMADEVVSILLKRVPPSSPAILYG
;
A
#
# COMPACT_ATOMS: atom_id res chain seq x y z
N MET A 1 -41.79 17.87 -8.73
CA MET A 1 -41.39 17.40 -7.39
C MET A 1 -41.68 15.91 -7.33
N GLY A 2 -40.64 15.09 -7.51
CA GLY A 2 -40.72 13.64 -7.42
C GLY A 2 -39.40 13.17 -6.85
N SER A 3 -39.38 12.98 -5.54
CA SER A 3 -38.26 12.43 -4.79
C SER A 3 -37.95 11.05 -5.36
N VAL A 4 -36.80 10.93 -6.03
CA VAL A 4 -36.28 9.63 -6.41
C VAL A 4 -35.58 9.07 -5.19
N ALA A 5 -36.28 8.09 -4.61
CA ALA A 5 -35.76 6.92 -3.93
C ALA A 5 -34.63 7.15 -2.92
N ALA A 6 -34.98 6.91 -1.66
CA ALA A 6 -34.11 6.23 -0.72
C ALA A 6 -33.49 5.01 -1.43
N ALA A 7 -32.30 5.20 -2.01
CA ALA A 7 -31.44 4.10 -2.40
C ALA A 7 -31.01 3.42 -1.10
N ALA A 8 -31.08 2.09 -1.12
CA ALA A 8 -30.90 1.22 0.01
C ALA A 8 -29.81 1.70 0.98
N ALA A 9 -30.07 1.55 2.28
CA ALA A 9 -29.00 1.45 3.27
C ALA A 9 -28.17 0.20 2.94
N MET A 10 -27.37 0.30 1.89
CA MET A 10 -26.20 -0.52 1.65
C MET A 10 -25.31 -0.29 2.87
N ASP A 11 -24.74 -1.36 3.40
CA ASP A 11 -23.77 -1.32 4.48
C ASP A 11 -22.55 -0.51 3.98
N ALA A 12 -22.67 0.80 4.15
CA ALA A 12 -21.81 1.81 3.56
C ALA A 12 -20.82 2.20 4.64
N HIS A 13 -19.58 1.77 4.44
CA HIS A 13 -18.50 2.01 5.37
C HIS A 13 -17.88 3.38 5.12
N MET A 14 -17.37 3.97 6.18
CA MET A 14 -16.52 5.15 6.12
C MET A 14 -15.11 4.72 6.51
N VAL A 15 -14.12 5.10 5.70
CA VAL A 15 -12.73 4.71 5.91
C VAL A 15 -11.86 5.96 5.97
N PHE A 16 -11.17 6.15 7.09
CA PHE A 16 -10.16 7.19 7.23
C PHE A 16 -8.83 6.73 6.62
N VAL A 17 -8.35 7.51 5.67
CA VAL A 17 -7.09 7.32 4.95
C VAL A 17 -6.14 8.45 5.28
N TYR A 18 -4.87 8.10 5.52
CA TYR A 18 -3.85 9.02 6.02
C TYR A 18 -2.50 8.88 5.31
N GLY A 19 -2.41 8.03 4.29
CA GLY A 19 -1.18 7.72 3.55
C GLY A 19 -1.37 7.74 2.04
N SER A 20 -0.88 6.73 1.34
CA SER A 20 -0.99 6.61 -0.13
C SER A 20 -2.43 6.64 -0.63
N LEU A 21 -3.39 6.08 0.13
CA LEU A 21 -4.82 6.12 -0.17
C LEU A 21 -5.44 7.53 -0.08
N MET A 22 -4.68 8.55 0.33
CA MET A 22 -5.09 9.95 0.16
C MET A 22 -4.89 10.47 -1.27
N ALA A 23 -4.27 9.71 -2.17
CA ALA A 23 -4.19 10.05 -3.59
C ALA A 23 -5.38 9.45 -4.36
N ASP A 24 -6.13 10.30 -5.04
CA ASP A 24 -7.31 9.88 -5.81
C ASP A 24 -6.93 8.90 -6.93
N GLU A 25 -5.73 9.03 -7.49
CA GLU A 25 -5.19 8.15 -8.52
C GLU A 25 -5.03 6.71 -8.01
N VAL A 26 -4.57 6.53 -6.77
CA VAL A 26 -4.41 5.21 -6.14
C VAL A 26 -5.79 4.61 -5.83
N VAL A 27 -6.67 5.41 -5.25
CA VAL A 27 -8.05 4.99 -4.92
C VAL A 27 -8.82 4.60 -6.19
N HIS A 28 -8.65 5.36 -7.27
CA HIS A 28 -9.28 5.07 -8.55
C HIS A 28 -8.84 3.72 -9.11
N VAL A 29 -7.54 3.38 -9.02
CA VAL A 29 -7.05 2.08 -9.47
C VAL A 29 -7.63 0.95 -8.64
N LEU A 30 -7.70 1.09 -7.31
CA LEU A 30 -8.21 0.04 -6.42
C LEU A 30 -9.73 -0.17 -6.56
N LEU A 31 -10.50 0.93 -6.59
CA LEU A 31 -11.95 0.87 -6.48
C LEU A 31 -12.67 1.07 -7.82
N ASN A 32 -11.91 1.34 -8.90
CA ASN A 32 -12.43 1.71 -10.21
C ASN A 32 -13.36 2.95 -10.20
N ARG A 33 -13.26 3.76 -9.14
CA ARG A 33 -13.95 5.04 -8.93
C ARG A 33 -13.24 5.83 -7.82
N VAL A 34 -13.59 7.10 -7.67
CA VAL A 34 -13.17 7.91 -6.51
C VAL A 34 -14.39 8.18 -5.65
N PRO A 35 -14.50 7.57 -4.45
CA PRO A 35 -15.58 7.85 -3.52
C PRO A 35 -15.60 9.32 -3.08
N GLN A 36 -16.76 9.82 -2.68
CA GLN A 36 -16.83 11.13 -2.04
C GLN A 36 -15.94 11.12 -0.79
N SER A 37 -15.14 12.16 -0.60
CA SER A 37 -14.28 12.27 0.57
C SER A 37 -14.37 13.63 1.24
N SER A 38 -13.94 13.69 2.50
CA SER A 38 -13.86 14.91 3.29
C SER A 38 -12.60 14.90 4.13
N SER A 39 -11.90 16.03 4.24
CA SER A 39 -10.75 16.15 5.13
C SER A 39 -11.16 15.84 6.57
N ALA A 40 -10.29 15.17 7.31
CA ALA A 40 -10.56 14.82 8.69
C ALA A 40 -9.27 14.77 9.52
N ILE A 41 -9.43 14.90 10.83
CA ILE A 41 -8.34 14.83 11.79
C ILE A 41 -8.59 13.65 12.73
N LEU A 42 -7.62 12.74 12.80
CA LEU A 42 -7.59 11.66 13.78
C LEU A 42 -6.72 12.10 14.97
N ASN A 43 -7.33 12.23 16.15
CA ASN A 43 -6.63 12.66 17.37
C ASN A 43 -6.06 11.46 18.14
N ASN A 44 -4.98 11.69 18.89
CA ASN A 44 -4.25 10.68 19.67
C ASN A 44 -3.56 9.61 18.81
N TYR A 45 -3.15 9.97 17.60
CA TYR A 45 -2.36 9.12 16.71
C TYR A 45 -1.18 9.92 16.14
N HIS A 46 -0.13 9.19 15.79
CA HIS A 46 1.04 9.75 15.12
C HIS A 46 1.30 9.01 13.80
N ARG A 47 1.46 9.77 12.72
CA ARG A 47 1.84 9.27 11.40
C ARG A 47 3.35 9.28 11.25
N CYS A 48 3.93 8.11 11.01
CA CYS A 48 5.38 7.93 10.89
C CYS A 48 5.73 7.14 9.63
N GLY A 49 6.98 7.31 9.17
CA GLY A 49 7.55 6.49 8.11
C GLY A 49 7.98 5.12 8.64
N ILE A 50 8.13 4.17 7.73
CA ILE A 50 8.60 2.82 8.04
C ILE A 50 9.83 2.54 7.16
N LYS A 51 10.95 2.13 7.74
CA LYS A 51 12.20 1.94 6.98
C LYS A 51 11.98 0.96 5.83
N GLY A 52 12.48 1.34 4.66
CA GLY A 52 12.35 0.53 3.44
C GLY A 52 10.96 0.53 2.81
N ARG A 53 10.01 1.33 3.33
CA ARG A 53 8.65 1.47 2.77
C ARG A 53 8.36 2.91 2.40
N VAL A 54 7.58 3.06 1.34
CA VAL A 54 7.16 4.38 0.85
C VAL A 54 5.84 4.85 1.47
N TYR A 55 5.10 3.97 2.13
CA TYR A 55 3.82 4.27 2.77
C TYR A 55 3.97 4.39 4.30
N PRO A 56 3.09 5.19 4.95
CA PRO A 56 3.22 5.48 6.38
C PRO A 56 2.52 4.46 7.27
N ALA A 57 2.94 4.41 8.54
CA ALA A 57 2.17 3.83 9.64
C ALA A 57 1.45 4.93 10.42
N ILE A 58 0.31 4.59 11.03
CA ILE A 58 -0.18 5.30 12.22
C ILE A 58 -0.09 4.41 13.44
N ILE A 59 0.31 5.01 14.56
CA ILE A 59 0.36 4.37 15.87
C ILE A 59 -0.36 5.26 16.90
N PRO A 60 -0.98 4.67 17.94
CA PRO A 60 -1.54 5.44 19.04
C PRO A 60 -0.47 6.28 19.73
N MET A 61 -0.71 7.59 19.87
CA MET A 61 0.19 8.52 20.55
C MET A 61 -0.60 9.73 21.06
N GLU A 62 -0.59 9.93 22.37
CA GLU A 62 -1.28 11.05 23.03
C GLU A 62 -0.76 12.41 22.54
N ASP A 63 -1.65 13.42 22.53
CA ASP A 63 -1.36 14.81 22.14
C ASP A 63 -0.82 15.00 20.70
N LYS A 64 -0.92 13.98 19.86
CA LYS A 64 -0.66 14.06 18.43
C LYS A 64 -1.94 13.90 17.62
N SER A 65 -1.92 14.43 16.41
CA SER A 65 -3.03 14.31 15.47
C SER A 65 -2.53 13.99 14.07
N VAL A 66 -3.31 13.23 13.33
CA VAL A 66 -3.05 12.87 11.94
C VAL A 66 -4.10 13.52 11.05
N GLU A 67 -3.63 14.35 10.13
CA GLU A 67 -4.47 14.88 9.05
C GLU A 67 -4.61 13.83 7.95
N GLY A 68 -5.85 13.62 7.51
CA GLY A 68 -6.17 12.69 6.44
C GLY A 68 -7.50 13.03 5.79
N ARG A 69 -8.12 12.02 5.17
CA ARG A 69 -9.44 12.14 4.56
C ARG A 69 -10.30 10.95 4.95
N VAL A 70 -11.60 11.15 5.04
CA VAL A 70 -12.58 10.06 5.14
C VAL A 70 -13.14 9.80 3.76
N LEU A 71 -12.98 8.57 3.28
CA LEU A 71 -13.69 8.07 2.11
C LEU A 71 -15.08 7.58 2.57
N CYS A 72 -16.12 8.11 1.95
CA CYS A 72 -17.51 7.79 2.28
C CYS A 72 -18.09 6.77 1.29
N GLU A 73 -19.16 6.10 1.72
CA GLU A 73 -19.93 5.18 0.88
C GLU A 73 -19.07 4.05 0.29
N ILE A 74 -18.17 3.49 1.10
CA ILE A 74 -17.36 2.33 0.73
C ILE A 74 -18.23 1.08 0.89
N THR A 75 -18.44 0.38 -0.21
CA THR A 75 -19.23 -0.86 -0.21
C THR A 75 -18.42 -2.00 0.41
N GLN A 76 -19.09 -3.06 0.86
CA GLN A 76 -18.43 -4.22 1.44
C GLN A 76 -17.35 -4.85 0.52
N PRO A 77 -17.57 -5.05 -0.80
CA PRO A 77 -16.52 -5.57 -1.69
C PRO A 77 -15.32 -4.62 -1.84
N GLU A 78 -15.55 -3.31 -1.87
CA GLU A 78 -14.47 -2.32 -1.92
C GLU A 78 -13.65 -2.33 -0.63
N LEU A 79 -14.31 -2.50 0.51
CA LEU A 79 -13.66 -2.62 1.79
C LEU A 79 -12.77 -3.89 1.86
N GLU A 80 -13.19 -5.01 1.26
CA GLU A 80 -12.37 -6.23 1.15
C GLU A 80 -11.14 -6.05 0.25
N ILE A 81 -11.25 -5.24 -0.82
CA ILE A 81 -10.08 -4.85 -1.64
C ILE A 81 -9.09 -4.06 -0.79
N LEU A 82 -9.58 -3.08 -0.01
CA LEU A 82 -8.73 -2.30 0.90
C LEU A 82 -8.07 -3.16 1.96
N ASP A 83 -8.81 -4.11 2.57
CA ASP A 83 -8.25 -5.06 3.54
C ASP A 83 -7.14 -5.91 2.93
N THR A 84 -7.33 -6.36 1.68
CA THR A 84 -6.34 -7.17 0.97
C THR A 84 -5.11 -6.34 0.61
N PHE A 85 -5.31 -5.08 0.21
CA PHE A 85 -4.24 -4.17 -0.18
C PHE A 85 -3.35 -3.73 0.99
N GLU A 86 -3.95 -3.42 2.14
CA GLU A 86 -3.22 -3.04 3.37
C GLU A 86 -2.52 -4.25 4.02
N ALA A 87 -2.89 -5.47 3.60
CA ALA A 87 -2.28 -6.72 4.01
C ALA A 87 -2.34 -6.95 5.54
N VAL A 88 -1.61 -7.97 6.01
CA VAL A 88 -1.65 -8.44 7.41
C VAL A 88 -0.91 -7.54 8.39
N GLU A 89 -0.22 -6.51 7.90
CA GLU A 89 0.66 -5.66 8.70
C GLU A 89 -0.10 -4.53 9.38
N TYR A 90 -1.25 -4.17 8.81
CA TYR A 90 -2.20 -3.25 9.38
C TYR A 90 -3.40 -4.00 9.94
N GLU A 91 -3.89 -3.50 11.06
CA GLU A 91 -5.13 -3.94 11.66
C GLU A 91 -6.21 -2.90 11.39
N ARG A 92 -7.38 -3.33 10.92
CA ARG A 92 -8.52 -2.42 10.77
C ARG A 92 -9.16 -2.17 12.13
N HIS A 93 -9.12 -0.92 12.57
CA HIS A 93 -9.69 -0.44 13.83
C HIS A 93 -10.81 0.55 13.55
N THR A 94 -11.85 0.55 14.39
CA THR A 94 -12.84 1.64 14.40
C THR A 94 -12.30 2.79 15.25
N VAL A 95 -12.17 3.96 14.64
CA VAL A 95 -11.61 5.16 15.26
C VAL A 95 -12.58 6.34 15.15
N GLU A 96 -12.43 7.31 16.05
CA GLU A 96 -13.17 8.57 15.98
C GLU A 96 -12.32 9.64 15.29
N VAL A 97 -12.87 10.25 14.23
CA VAL A 97 -12.23 11.37 13.53
C VAL A 97 -13.10 12.62 13.61
N SER A 98 -12.45 13.79 13.60
CA SER A 98 -13.09 15.09 13.51
C SER A 98 -13.15 15.54 12.05
N LEU A 99 -14.35 15.68 11.51
CA LEU A 99 -14.64 16.31 10.21
C LEU A 99 -14.55 17.84 10.33
N PRO A 100 -14.61 18.59 9.20
CA PRO A 100 -14.77 20.04 9.24
C PRO A 100 -16.04 20.38 10.04
N GLU A 101 -16.04 21.51 10.75
CA GLU A 101 -17.12 21.91 11.67
C GLU A 101 -17.19 21.10 12.99
N GLU A 102 -16.08 20.45 13.38
CA GLU A 102 -15.93 19.71 14.65
C GLU A 102 -16.91 18.53 14.83
N GLN A 103 -17.52 18.06 13.74
CA GLN A 103 -18.35 16.87 13.78
C GLN A 103 -17.48 15.62 13.95
N LYS A 104 -17.73 14.86 15.02
CA LYS A 104 -17.07 13.59 15.29
C LYS A 104 -17.83 12.44 14.66
N VAL A 105 -17.13 11.57 13.96
CA VAL A 105 -17.70 10.39 13.30
C VAL A 105 -16.83 9.16 13.55
N GLN A 106 -17.48 8.00 13.69
CA GLN A 106 -16.81 6.70 13.81
C GLN A 106 -16.55 6.15 12.40
N VAL A 107 -15.32 5.78 12.13
CA VAL A 107 -14.85 5.32 10.81
C VAL A 107 -13.85 4.18 10.98
N ASN A 108 -13.66 3.37 9.95
CA ASN A 108 -12.59 2.39 9.93
C ASN A 108 -11.26 3.05 9.56
N ALA A 109 -10.16 2.63 10.17
CA ALA A 109 -8.82 3.03 9.79
C ALA A 109 -7.88 1.81 9.88
N TYR A 110 -6.88 1.77 9.03
CA TYR A 110 -5.82 0.75 9.08
C TYR A 110 -4.73 1.25 10.03
N VAL A 111 -4.48 0.58 11.14
CA VAL A 111 -3.49 0.97 12.16
C VAL A 111 -2.33 -0.02 12.12
N TRP A 112 -1.09 0.45 12.24
CA TRP A 112 0.07 -0.44 12.20
C TRP A 112 0.02 -1.43 13.37
N GLY A 113 0.10 -2.73 13.08
CA GLY A 113 -0.12 -3.78 14.08
C GLY A 113 0.96 -3.84 15.16
N ASN A 114 2.18 -3.36 14.88
CA ASN A 114 3.29 -3.35 15.83
C ASN A 114 3.73 -1.93 16.20
N LYS A 115 3.11 -1.34 17.23
CA LYS A 115 3.45 0.02 17.70
C LYS A 115 4.89 0.20 18.19
N ASP A 116 5.57 -0.88 18.59
CA ASP A 116 6.93 -0.85 19.15
C ASP A 116 7.99 -1.25 18.09
N ASP A 117 7.62 -1.17 16.81
CA ASP A 117 8.47 -1.54 15.69
C ASP A 117 9.68 -0.59 15.55
N PRO A 118 10.93 -1.10 15.62
CA PRO A 118 12.15 -0.29 15.49
C PRO A 118 12.39 0.27 14.09
N GLU A 119 11.62 -0.17 13.10
CA GLU A 119 11.63 0.37 11.74
C GLU A 119 10.79 1.64 11.61
N LEU A 120 9.93 1.96 12.58
CA LEU A 120 9.19 3.22 12.60
C LEU A 120 10.15 4.39 12.84
N TYR A 121 10.01 5.44 12.03
CA TYR A 121 10.87 6.61 12.14
C TYR A 121 10.20 7.88 11.61
N GLY A 122 10.59 9.00 12.21
CA GLY A 122 10.30 10.34 11.70
C GLY A 122 8.82 10.65 11.50
N GLU A 123 8.57 11.77 10.82
CA GLU A 123 7.27 12.11 10.29
C GLU A 123 7.21 11.73 8.82
N TRP A 124 6.03 11.34 8.35
CA TRP A 124 5.81 11.07 6.93
C TRP A 124 4.98 12.20 6.31
N ASP A 125 5.51 12.73 5.20
CA ASP A 125 4.95 13.85 4.47
C ASP A 125 4.29 13.38 3.16
N PHE A 126 3.00 13.71 3.02
CA PHE A 126 2.20 13.31 1.85
C PHE A 126 2.62 14.03 0.57
N GLU A 127 2.99 15.31 0.66
CA GLU A 127 3.33 16.12 -0.51
C GLU A 127 4.70 15.73 -1.07
N GLU A 128 5.64 15.36 -0.20
CA GLU A 128 6.91 14.75 -0.59
C GLU A 128 6.68 13.39 -1.26
N TRP A 129 5.90 12.51 -0.62
CA TRP A 129 5.56 11.21 -1.19
C TRP A 129 4.88 11.33 -2.57
N LYS A 130 3.96 12.30 -2.71
CA LYS A 130 3.23 12.51 -3.97
C LYS A 130 4.17 12.88 -5.11
N LYS A 131 5.23 13.65 -4.84
CA LYS A 131 6.22 14.03 -5.85
C LYS A 131 7.16 12.89 -6.21
N SER A 132 7.61 12.13 -5.22
CA SER A 132 8.70 11.16 -5.39
C SER A 132 8.22 9.75 -5.72
N HIS A 133 7.00 9.37 -5.32
CA HIS A 133 6.57 7.97 -5.34
C HIS A 133 5.19 7.72 -5.98
N MET A 134 4.35 8.74 -6.16
CA MET A 134 2.97 8.55 -6.66
C MET A 134 2.90 7.78 -7.98
N SER A 135 3.67 8.18 -9.00
CA SER A 135 3.63 7.56 -10.33
C SER A 135 3.89 6.05 -10.27
N ASP A 136 4.92 5.64 -9.55
CA ASP A 136 5.30 4.25 -9.49
C ASP A 136 4.42 3.44 -8.53
N PHE A 137 3.91 4.09 -7.48
CA PHE A 137 2.90 3.47 -6.61
C PHE A 137 1.60 3.19 -7.36
N VAL A 138 1.14 4.09 -8.23
CA VAL A 138 -0.03 3.87 -9.08
C VAL A 138 0.17 2.67 -10.01
N LYS A 139 1.36 2.52 -10.61
CA LYS A 139 1.68 1.34 -11.45
C LYS A 139 1.64 0.04 -10.65
N MET A 140 2.29 0.02 -9.48
CA MET A 140 2.26 -1.14 -8.57
C MET A 140 0.83 -1.49 -8.16
N THR A 141 0.00 -0.48 -7.89
CA THR A 141 -1.41 -0.67 -7.53
C THR A 141 -2.19 -1.27 -8.70
N ALA A 142 -1.88 -0.89 -9.94
CA ALA A 142 -2.54 -1.45 -11.12
C ALA A 142 -2.16 -2.92 -11.34
N GLU A 143 -0.87 -3.25 -11.21
CA GLU A 143 -0.37 -4.64 -11.25
C GLU A 143 -1.06 -5.51 -10.20
N PHE A 144 -1.19 -5.02 -8.96
CA PHE A 144 -1.93 -5.70 -7.90
C PHE A 144 -3.40 -5.98 -8.30
N MET A 145 -4.09 -4.99 -8.86
CA MET A 145 -5.49 -5.17 -9.27
C MET A 145 -5.65 -6.16 -10.44
N GLU A 146 -4.68 -6.23 -11.35
CA GLU A 146 -4.66 -7.24 -12.41
C GLU A 146 -4.50 -8.67 -11.85
N GLU A 147 -3.73 -8.84 -10.78
CA GLU A 147 -3.59 -10.13 -10.09
C GLU A 147 -4.87 -10.54 -9.37
N VAL A 148 -5.52 -9.61 -8.66
CA VAL A 148 -6.78 -9.85 -7.93
C VAL A 148 -7.92 -10.23 -8.90
N GLN A 149 -7.93 -9.68 -10.12
CA GLN A 149 -8.99 -9.92 -11.11
C GLN A 149 -8.83 -11.21 -11.92
N GLN A 150 -7.69 -11.91 -11.87
CA GLN A 150 -7.47 -13.13 -12.64
C GLN A 150 -8.17 -14.36 -12.00
N PRO A 151 -9.17 -14.97 -12.66
CA PRO A 151 -10.01 -16.01 -12.06
C PRO A 151 -9.45 -17.44 -12.10
N ASP A 152 -8.22 -17.66 -12.60
CA ASP A 152 -7.64 -19.01 -12.76
C ASP A 152 -6.25 -19.15 -12.11
N SER A 153 -6.21 -19.48 -10.80
CA SER A 153 -5.42 -20.60 -10.26
C SER A 153 -5.54 -20.72 -8.73
N LYS A 154 -6.43 -21.65 -8.31
CA LYS A 154 -6.36 -22.50 -7.10
C LYS A 154 -6.05 -21.84 -5.74
N THR A 155 -7.09 -21.87 -4.90
CA THR A 155 -7.08 -22.23 -3.47
C THR A 155 -5.70 -22.40 -2.83
N ARG A 156 -5.28 -21.42 -2.02
CA ARG A 156 -4.42 -21.66 -0.85
C ARG A 156 -4.69 -20.61 0.21
N ILE A 157 -5.68 -20.92 1.04
CA ILE A 157 -5.76 -20.37 2.39
C ILE A 157 -4.58 -20.97 3.18
N ALA A 158 -3.91 -20.12 3.96
CA ALA A 158 -2.93 -20.40 4.99
C ALA A 158 -1.45 -20.62 4.58
N SER A 159 -0.67 -19.57 4.86
CA SER A 159 0.74 -19.48 5.34
C SER A 159 1.39 -18.29 4.61
N LYS A 160 1.20 -17.05 5.07
CA LYS A 160 2.02 -16.38 6.11
C LYS A 160 3.51 -16.55 5.82
N ASP A 161 4.07 -15.62 5.03
CA ASP A 161 5.28 -14.85 5.34
C ASP A 161 5.81 -14.09 4.10
N GLY A 162 5.98 -12.78 4.26
CA GLY A 162 6.97 -11.97 3.53
C GLY A 162 6.55 -11.38 2.19
N PHE A 163 5.77 -10.28 2.20
CA PHE A 163 5.71 -9.32 1.09
C PHE A 163 6.66 -8.16 1.41
N THR A 164 7.84 -8.14 0.82
CA THR A 164 8.79 -7.01 0.94
C THR A 164 8.58 -6.07 -0.23
N SER A 165 8.21 -4.82 0.05
CA SER A 165 8.01 -3.77 -0.96
C SER A 165 9.34 -3.33 -1.62
N PRO A 166 9.33 -2.87 -2.89
CA PRO A 166 10.52 -2.41 -3.59
C PRO A 166 10.97 -1.04 -3.09
N ILE A 167 12.26 -0.93 -2.77
CA ILE A 167 12.95 0.34 -2.51
C ILE A 167 13.20 1.03 -3.86
N MET A 168 12.58 2.18 -4.12
CA MET A 168 12.87 3.00 -5.31
C MET A 168 13.76 4.19 -4.93
N ASN A 169 14.96 4.18 -5.50
CA ASN A 169 16.03 5.16 -5.28
C ASN A 169 15.76 6.51 -6.00
N GLU A 170 16.20 7.59 -5.36
CA GLU A 170 16.37 8.93 -5.91
C GLU A 170 17.41 9.02 -7.07
N PRO A 171 17.39 10.09 -7.88
CA PRO A 171 18.07 10.10 -9.18
C PRO A 171 19.55 10.48 -9.06
N ALA A 172 20.42 9.70 -9.72
CA ALA A 172 21.81 10.07 -9.97
C ALA A 172 22.02 10.44 -11.45
N THR A 173 22.79 11.52 -11.65
CA THR A 173 23.24 12.08 -12.94
C THR A 173 24.24 11.15 -13.65
N PRO A 174 24.47 11.29 -14.98
CA PRO A 174 25.00 10.21 -15.81
C PRO A 174 26.52 10.28 -15.98
N ALA A 175 27.16 9.13 -16.08
CA ALA A 175 28.45 8.98 -16.75
C ALA A 175 28.56 7.62 -17.46
N ALA A 176 29.06 7.70 -18.69
CA ALA A 176 29.11 6.65 -19.71
C ALA A 176 30.13 5.53 -19.42
N VAL A 177 30.00 4.38 -20.11
CA VAL A 177 30.95 3.84 -21.11
C VAL A 177 30.36 2.56 -21.72
N ALA A 178 30.63 2.35 -23.01
CA ALA A 178 30.05 1.34 -23.90
C ALA A 178 31.00 0.14 -24.18
N MET A 179 30.38 -0.95 -24.68
CA MET A 179 30.91 -2.08 -25.51
C MET A 179 31.72 -3.15 -24.75
N ASP A 180 31.69 -4.46 -25.03
CA ASP A 180 31.33 -5.29 -26.20
C ASP A 180 31.16 -6.76 -25.73
N GLY A 181 30.53 -7.63 -26.54
CA GLY A 181 30.86 -9.08 -26.54
C GLY A 181 29.72 -10.05 -26.23
N GLY A 182 29.24 -10.76 -27.26
CA GLY A 182 28.19 -11.77 -27.16
C GLY A 182 28.59 -13.08 -26.48
N SER A 183 27.62 -13.68 -25.79
CA SER A 183 27.54 -15.13 -25.55
C SER A 183 26.10 -15.49 -25.23
N ASN A 184 25.70 -16.70 -25.62
CA ASN A 184 24.39 -17.31 -25.43
C ASN A 184 24.14 -17.61 -23.94
N ASP A 185 24.11 -16.56 -23.11
CA ASP A 185 24.15 -16.63 -21.66
C ASP A 185 22.72 -16.54 -21.13
N GLY A 186 22.30 -17.54 -20.36
CA GLY A 186 20.99 -17.55 -19.73
C GLY A 186 20.76 -16.22 -19.01
N HIS A 187 19.60 -15.61 -19.21
CA HIS A 187 19.27 -14.33 -18.61
C HIS A 187 19.55 -14.35 -17.11
N LYS A 188 20.56 -13.58 -16.69
CA LYS A 188 20.88 -13.39 -15.28
C LYS A 188 19.88 -12.39 -14.74
N VAL A 189 18.95 -12.89 -13.93
CA VAL A 189 17.88 -12.08 -13.32
C VAL A 189 18.30 -11.76 -11.89
N PHE A 190 18.24 -10.49 -11.53
CA PHE A 190 18.37 -10.05 -10.15
C PHE A 190 17.01 -10.20 -9.47
N VAL A 191 16.95 -10.98 -8.40
CA VAL A 191 15.72 -11.26 -7.63
C VAL A 191 15.85 -10.68 -6.22
N TYR A 192 14.79 -10.07 -5.73
CA TYR A 192 14.68 -9.55 -4.36
C TYR A 192 13.34 -9.98 -3.75
N GLY A 193 13.23 -9.94 -2.43
CA GLY A 193 12.01 -10.30 -1.71
C GLY A 193 11.66 -11.78 -1.74
N SER A 194 10.38 -12.12 -1.90
CA SER A 194 9.88 -13.51 -1.82
C SER A 194 10.49 -14.43 -2.88
N LEU A 195 11.03 -13.88 -3.96
CA LEU A 195 11.78 -14.61 -4.99
C LEU A 195 13.23 -14.96 -4.58
N MET A 196 13.67 -14.57 -3.38
CA MET A 196 14.94 -15.03 -2.79
C MET A 196 14.81 -16.36 -2.05
N ALA A 197 13.58 -16.82 -1.78
CA ALA A 197 13.33 -18.09 -1.12
C ALA A 197 13.40 -19.23 -2.15
N ASP A 198 14.36 -20.14 -1.98
CA ASP A 198 14.58 -21.28 -2.88
C ASP A 198 13.31 -22.14 -3.08
N GLU A 199 12.42 -22.20 -2.08
CA GLU A 199 11.15 -22.90 -2.16
C GLU A 199 10.18 -22.22 -3.15
N VAL A 200 10.13 -20.89 -3.16
CA VAL A 200 9.29 -20.11 -4.08
C VAL A 200 9.84 -20.22 -5.51
N VAL A 201 11.16 -20.12 -5.68
CA VAL A 201 11.81 -20.25 -6.99
C VAL A 201 11.66 -21.67 -7.54
N SER A 202 11.76 -22.70 -6.68
CA SER A 202 11.52 -24.10 -7.05
C SER A 202 10.10 -24.35 -7.54
N ILE A 203 9.11 -23.71 -6.91
CA ILE A 203 7.70 -23.86 -7.30
C ILE A 203 7.45 -23.18 -8.66
N LEU A 204 8.01 -21.99 -8.88
CA LEU A 204 7.79 -21.18 -10.08
C LEU A 204 8.55 -21.71 -11.30
N LEU A 205 9.83 -22.05 -11.13
CA LEU A 205 10.70 -22.46 -12.24
C LEU A 205 10.85 -23.97 -12.36
N LYS A 206 10.27 -24.75 -11.43
CA LYS A 206 10.46 -26.20 -11.28
C LYS A 206 11.93 -26.63 -11.16
N ARG A 207 12.81 -25.66 -10.85
CA ARG A 207 14.25 -25.82 -10.61
C ARG A 207 14.74 -24.65 -9.76
N VAL A 208 15.79 -24.86 -8.98
CA VAL A 208 16.54 -23.75 -8.33
C VAL A 208 17.74 -23.43 -9.22
N PRO A 209 17.74 -22.29 -9.94
CA PRO A 209 18.93 -21.84 -10.65
C PRO A 209 20.04 -21.48 -9.63
N PRO A 210 21.31 -21.70 -9.97
CA PRO A 210 22.42 -21.33 -9.08
C PRO A 210 22.39 -19.82 -8.81
N SER A 211 22.26 -19.45 -7.54
CA SER A 211 22.28 -18.07 -7.07
C SER A 211 23.60 -17.79 -6.34
N SER A 212 24.02 -16.53 -6.32
CA SER A 212 25.17 -16.08 -5.54
C SER A 212 24.82 -14.72 -4.92
N PRO A 213 25.28 -14.42 -3.70
CA PRO A 213 25.07 -13.11 -3.09
C PRO A 213 25.61 -12.04 -4.04
N ALA A 214 24.72 -11.19 -4.53
CA ALA A 214 25.06 -10.09 -5.40
C ALA A 214 24.72 -8.80 -4.68
N ILE A 215 25.74 -7.99 -4.41
CA ILE A 215 25.56 -6.63 -3.90
C ILE A 215 25.48 -5.74 -5.13
N LEU A 216 24.34 -5.09 -5.33
CA LEU A 216 24.24 -4.03 -6.32
C LEU A 216 24.97 -2.82 -5.75
N TYR A 217 26.22 -2.63 -6.13
CA TYR A 217 26.92 -1.38 -5.89
C TYR A 217 26.35 -0.34 -6.87
N GLY A 218 25.86 0.78 -6.34
CA GLY A 218 25.47 1.95 -7.12
C GLY A 218 26.69 2.70 -7.66
#